data_AF-A0A431U6Y6-F1
#
_entry.id   AF-A0A431U6Y6-F1
#
_cell.length_a   1.000
_cell.length_b   1.000
_cell.length_c   1.000
_cell.angle_alpha   90.00
_cell.angle_beta   90.00
_cell.angle_gamma   90.00
#
_symmetry.space_group_name_H-M   'P 1'
#
loop_
_entity.id
_entity.type
_entity.pdbx_description
1 polymer ?
#
loop_
_entity_poly.entity_id
_entity_poly.type
_entity_poly.pdbx_seq_one_letter_code
_entity_poly.pdbx_strand_id
1 'polypeptide(L)'
;MAAPKRLMAVATYGATGLLGALLVLAYQRLERWTCAEARPMNTPSHSFVELQSGVSRGNVAAYHELRTAYLDMEPGAFLPWALLMANRHRYRPAYLDVYYALDGPVDSSSVARHWLSIDPDTRQLMRHYLRKAAGAGDATAPKILAALDSREKLGPAPPDTAN
;
A
#
# COMPACT_ATOMS: atom_id res chain seq x y z
N MET A 1 76.17 19.53 -26.71
CA MET A 1 74.98 18.78 -26.22
C MET A 1 74.39 19.55 -25.03
N ALA A 2 73.06 19.54 -24.93
CA ALA A 2 72.20 20.57 -24.35
C ALA A 2 72.23 20.74 -22.81
N ALA A 3 71.83 21.95 -22.37
CA ALA A 3 71.28 22.22 -21.03
C ALA A 3 69.72 22.17 -21.08
N PRO A 4 69.00 22.50 -20.00
CA PRO A 4 68.66 21.72 -18.79
C PRO A 4 67.13 21.50 -18.69
N LYS A 5 66.59 20.83 -17.66
CA LYS A 5 65.33 21.26 -16.98
C LYS A 5 64.95 20.46 -15.74
N ARG A 6 64.53 21.27 -14.76
CA ARG A 6 64.12 21.02 -13.38
C ARG A 6 63.00 19.98 -13.22
N LEU A 7 63.08 19.20 -12.14
CA LEU A 7 61.91 18.60 -11.50
C LEU A 7 60.90 19.71 -11.17
N MET A 8 59.73 19.63 -11.78
CA MET A 8 58.47 20.04 -11.15
C MET A 8 57.38 19.12 -11.68
N ALA A 9 56.99 18.14 -10.86
CA ALA A 9 55.64 17.59 -10.91
C ALA A 9 54.98 17.98 -9.59
N VAL A 10 54.30 19.11 -9.63
CA VAL A 10 53.44 19.62 -8.56
C VAL A 10 52.36 18.57 -8.33
N ALA A 11 52.33 18.00 -7.11
CA ALA A 11 51.27 17.12 -6.67
C ALA A 11 49.95 17.90 -6.58
N THR A 12 49.13 17.85 -7.62
CA THR A 12 47.74 18.29 -7.59
C THR A 12 46.87 17.21 -6.94
N TYR A 13 46.98 17.03 -5.63
CA TYR A 13 46.14 16.12 -4.83
C TYR A 13 45.36 16.86 -3.72
N GLY A 14 45.03 18.14 -3.93
CA GLY A 14 44.29 18.94 -2.95
C GLY A 14 42.80 19.14 -3.27
N ALA A 15 42.44 19.26 -4.55
CA ALA A 15 41.13 19.79 -4.95
C ALA A 15 40.05 18.71 -5.19
N THR A 16 40.42 17.48 -5.54
CA THR A 16 39.45 16.40 -5.84
C THR A 16 38.92 15.70 -4.59
N GLY A 17 39.73 15.59 -3.53
CA GLY A 17 39.31 14.98 -2.27
C GLY A 17 38.28 15.82 -1.51
N LEU A 18 38.47 17.15 -1.49
CA LEU A 18 37.52 18.09 -0.86
C LEU A 18 36.21 18.18 -1.62
N LEU A 19 36.24 18.22 -2.95
CA LEU A 19 35.04 18.20 -3.77
C LEU A 19 34.29 16.88 -3.63
N GLY A 20 34.99 15.74 -3.61
CA GLY A 20 34.39 14.42 -3.38
C GLY A 20 33.76 14.30 -1.99
N ALA A 21 34.45 14.75 -0.95
CA ALA A 21 33.93 14.75 0.42
C ALA A 21 32.73 15.71 0.58
N LEU A 22 32.77 16.89 -0.03
CA LEU A 22 31.64 17.82 -0.06
C LEU A 22 30.45 17.24 -0.84
N LEU A 23 30.68 16.49 -1.91
CA LEU A 23 29.62 15.85 -2.69
C LEU A 23 28.97 14.71 -1.90
N VAL A 24 29.77 13.89 -1.20
CA VAL A 24 29.26 12.83 -0.30
C VAL A 24 28.50 13.43 0.87
N LEU A 25 29.01 14.50 1.50
CA LEU A 25 28.32 15.20 2.57
C LEU A 25 27.06 15.91 2.07
N ALA A 26 27.09 16.47 0.86
CA ALA A 26 25.92 17.06 0.22
C ALA A 26 24.88 15.99 -0.12
N TYR A 27 25.28 14.80 -0.57
CA TYR A 27 24.38 13.68 -0.87
C TYR A 27 23.75 13.12 0.41
N GLN A 28 24.55 12.85 1.46
CA GLN A 28 24.06 12.46 2.78
C GLN A 28 23.18 13.53 3.44
N ARG A 29 23.45 14.81 3.15
CA ARG A 29 22.61 15.92 3.59
C ARG A 29 21.33 15.96 2.77
N LEU A 30 21.35 15.79 1.45
CA LEU A 30 20.15 15.77 0.61
C LEU A 30 19.20 14.63 0.99
N GLU A 31 19.72 13.44 1.33
CA GLU A 31 18.94 12.33 1.87
C GLU A 31 18.24 12.67 3.21
N ARG A 32 18.79 13.61 3.99
CA ARG A 32 18.14 14.11 5.22
C ARG A 32 17.02 15.14 4.97
N TRP A 33 16.89 15.69 3.76
CA TRP A 33 15.82 16.66 3.43
C TRP A 33 14.70 16.05 2.59
N THR A 34 14.86 14.85 2.03
CA THR A 34 13.81 14.15 1.29
C THR A 34 13.16 13.05 2.11
N CYS A 35 12.57 13.43 3.24
CA CYS A 35 11.40 12.82 3.86
C CYS A 35 11.24 13.54 5.19
N ALA A 36 10.44 14.61 5.20
CA ALA A 36 9.73 14.92 6.43
C ALA A 36 9.08 13.59 6.86
N GLU A 37 9.52 13.05 8.00
CA GLU A 37 9.01 11.81 8.57
C GLU A 37 7.49 11.87 8.50
N ALA A 38 6.91 11.17 7.52
CA ALA A 38 5.48 11.21 7.27
C ALA A 38 4.84 10.49 8.45
N ARG A 39 4.51 11.25 9.49
CA ARG A 39 3.82 10.70 10.65
C ARG A 39 2.47 10.20 10.15
N PRO A 40 2.11 8.94 10.43
CA PRO A 40 0.78 8.45 10.09
C PRO A 40 -0.27 9.34 10.78
N MET A 41 -1.28 9.74 10.01
CA MET A 41 -2.42 10.52 10.51
C MET A 41 -3.23 9.75 11.56
N ASN A 42 -3.28 8.44 11.41
CA ASN A 42 -3.99 7.46 12.22
C ASN A 42 -2.99 6.77 13.14
N THR A 43 -2.78 7.38 14.32
CA THR A 43 -2.00 6.75 15.38
C THR A 43 -2.93 5.99 16.33
N PRO A 44 -2.76 4.68 16.51
CA PRO A 44 -3.56 3.93 17.47
C PRO A 44 -3.23 4.34 18.92
N SER A 45 -4.21 4.16 19.81
CA SER A 45 -4.04 4.35 21.26
C SER A 45 -3.21 3.22 21.89
N HIS A 46 -3.25 2.02 21.31
CA HIS A 46 -2.46 0.86 21.72
C HIS A 46 -1.34 0.58 20.72
N SER A 47 -0.30 -0.12 21.18
CA SER A 47 0.77 -0.55 20.28
C SER A 47 0.25 -1.55 19.24
N PHE A 48 0.89 -1.59 18.06
CA PHE A 48 0.55 -2.58 17.03
C PHE A 48 0.60 -4.02 17.57
N VAL A 49 1.59 -4.34 18.39
CA VAL A 49 1.75 -5.68 18.98
C VAL A 49 0.54 -6.05 19.84
N GLU A 50 0.06 -5.13 20.68
CA GLU A 50 -1.12 -5.36 21.53
C GLU A 50 -2.38 -5.54 20.68
N LEU A 51 -2.57 -4.69 19.67
CA LEU A 51 -3.72 -4.76 18.78
C LEU A 51 -3.73 -6.07 17.98
N GLN A 52 -2.62 -6.43 17.35
CA GLN A 52 -2.47 -7.68 16.59
C GLN A 52 -2.70 -8.92 17.47
N SER A 53 -2.19 -8.89 18.71
CA SER A 53 -2.43 -9.92 19.72
C SER A 53 -3.92 -10.00 20.10
N GLY A 54 -4.59 -8.86 20.23
CA GLY A 54 -6.03 -8.76 20.47
C GLY A 54 -6.86 -9.34 19.31
N VAL A 55 -6.55 -8.94 18.07
CA VAL A 55 -7.21 -9.44 16.86
C VAL A 55 -7.03 -10.95 16.72
N SER A 56 -5.85 -11.48 17.06
CA SER A 56 -5.59 -12.91 17.06
C SER A 56 -6.53 -13.69 18.00
N ARG A 57 -6.97 -13.06 19.09
CA ARG A 57 -7.96 -13.60 20.03
C ARG A 57 -9.41 -13.27 19.69
N GLY A 58 -9.67 -12.57 18.59
CA GLY A 58 -11.03 -12.20 18.17
C GLY A 58 -11.55 -10.91 18.81
N ASN A 59 -10.67 -10.08 19.39
CA ASN A 59 -11.07 -8.80 19.98
C ASN A 59 -11.49 -7.81 18.88
N VAL A 60 -12.79 -7.50 18.85
CA VAL A 60 -13.39 -6.59 17.88
C VAL A 60 -12.93 -5.15 18.05
N ALA A 61 -12.75 -4.66 19.28
CA ALA A 61 -12.26 -3.30 19.52
C ALA A 61 -10.84 -3.12 18.99
N ALA A 62 -9.96 -4.09 19.27
CA ALA A 62 -8.61 -4.11 18.73
C ALA A 62 -8.61 -4.17 17.19
N TYR A 63 -9.53 -4.93 16.60
CA TYR A 63 -9.68 -4.99 15.15
C TYR A 63 -10.06 -3.64 14.54
N HIS A 64 -11.01 -2.92 15.14
CA HIS A 64 -11.43 -1.60 14.64
C HIS A 64 -10.30 -0.58 14.74
N GLU A 65 -9.57 -0.57 15.84
CA GLU A 65 -8.44 0.32 16.02
C GLU A 65 -7.31 0.00 15.02
N LEU A 66 -7.01 -1.30 14.85
CA LEU A 66 -6.04 -1.76 13.87
C LEU A 66 -6.46 -1.38 12.44
N ARG A 67 -7.74 -1.57 12.08
CA ARG A 67 -8.29 -1.20 10.77
C ARG A 67 -8.05 0.27 10.45
N THR A 68 -8.26 1.17 11.43
CA THR A 68 -8.01 2.60 11.27
C THR A 68 -6.52 2.91 11.14
N ALA A 69 -5.68 2.28 11.97
CA ALA A 69 -4.23 2.49 11.94
C ALA A 69 -3.60 2.06 10.60
N TYR A 70 -4.16 1.05 9.94
CA TYR A 70 -3.70 0.59 8.64
C TYR A 70 -4.17 1.44 7.45
N LEU A 71 -4.99 2.48 7.66
CA LEU A 71 -5.41 3.37 6.56
C LEU A 71 -4.27 4.20 5.98
N ASP A 72 -3.22 4.47 6.77
CA ASP A 72 -2.03 5.21 6.30
C ASP A 72 -0.90 4.28 5.84
N MET A 73 -1.13 2.96 5.88
CA MET A 73 -0.13 1.96 5.54
C MET A 73 -0.26 1.53 4.08
N GLU A 74 0.69 0.71 3.64
CA GLU A 74 0.65 0.11 2.31
C GLU A 74 -0.69 -0.61 2.09
N PRO A 75 -1.33 -0.40 0.93
CA PRO A 75 -2.54 -1.14 0.58
C PRO A 75 -2.32 -2.65 0.69
N GLY A 76 -3.32 -3.36 1.20
CA GLY A 76 -3.25 -4.80 1.41
C GLY A 76 -2.52 -5.23 2.69
N ALA A 77 -1.77 -4.35 3.39
CA ALA A 77 -1.11 -4.70 4.64
C ALA A 77 -2.10 -5.12 5.76
N PHE A 78 -3.36 -4.67 5.67
CA PHE A 78 -4.45 -5.07 6.57
C PHE A 78 -5.07 -6.44 6.25
N LEU A 79 -4.85 -6.98 5.04
CA LEU A 79 -5.50 -8.18 4.54
C LEU A 79 -5.39 -9.41 5.48
N PRO A 80 -4.23 -9.73 6.09
CA PRO A 80 -4.12 -10.88 6.98
C PRO A 80 -5.06 -10.79 8.19
N TRP A 81 -5.24 -9.58 8.73
CA TRP A 81 -6.10 -9.34 9.89
C TRP A 81 -7.57 -9.43 9.54
N ALA A 82 -7.96 -8.89 8.38
CA ALA A 82 -9.31 -9.04 7.85
C ALA A 82 -9.65 -10.52 7.58
N LEU A 83 -8.73 -11.26 6.94
CA LEU A 83 -8.90 -12.70 6.69
C LEU A 83 -9.03 -13.50 7.99
N LEU A 84 -8.22 -13.17 9.00
CA LEU A 84 -8.26 -13.83 10.30
C LEU A 84 -9.62 -13.65 10.97
N MET A 85 -10.11 -12.41 11.05
CA MET A 85 -11.41 -12.11 11.67
C MET A 85 -12.58 -12.69 10.87
N ALA A 86 -12.52 -12.63 9.54
CA ALA A 86 -13.53 -13.19 8.67
C ALA A 86 -13.62 -14.71 8.76
N ASN A 87 -12.49 -15.42 8.69
CA ASN A 87 -12.48 -16.88 8.58
C ASN A 87 -12.51 -17.58 9.94
N ARG A 88 -11.63 -17.17 10.87
CA ARG A 88 -11.48 -17.84 12.17
C ARG A 88 -12.57 -17.44 13.13
N HIS A 89 -12.79 -16.14 13.26
CA HIS A 89 -13.71 -15.57 14.25
C HIS A 89 -15.11 -15.32 13.70
N ARG A 90 -15.31 -15.52 12.39
CA ARG A 90 -16.59 -15.31 11.68
C ARG A 90 -17.19 -13.93 11.94
N TYR A 91 -16.35 -12.92 12.15
CA TYR A 91 -16.78 -11.55 12.37
C TYR A 91 -17.34 -10.99 11.05
N ARG A 92 -18.65 -10.76 11.02
CA ARG A 92 -19.38 -10.47 9.77
C ARG A 92 -18.84 -9.27 8.99
N PRO A 93 -18.51 -8.12 9.63
CA PRO A 93 -17.98 -6.96 8.91
C PRO A 93 -16.64 -7.23 8.21
N ALA A 94 -15.84 -8.16 8.74
CA ALA A 94 -14.54 -8.48 8.16
C ALA A 94 -14.65 -9.13 6.77
N TYR A 95 -15.79 -9.73 6.40
CA TYR A 95 -15.97 -10.25 5.04
C TYR A 95 -15.89 -9.13 3.99
N LEU A 96 -16.48 -7.98 4.28
CA LEU A 96 -16.44 -6.84 3.36
C LEU A 96 -15.07 -6.14 3.42
N ASP A 97 -14.43 -6.09 4.59
CA ASP A 97 -13.07 -5.55 4.71
C ASP A 97 -12.05 -6.36 3.90
N VAL A 98 -12.18 -7.70 3.81
CA VAL A 98 -11.32 -8.53 2.94
C VAL A 98 -11.47 -8.11 1.48
N TYR A 99 -12.70 -7.86 1.01
CA TYR A 99 -12.93 -7.36 -0.34
C TYR A 99 -12.19 -6.05 -0.58
N TYR A 100 -12.34 -5.06 0.31
CA TYR A 100 -11.66 -3.77 0.16
C TYR A 100 -10.13 -3.86 0.26
N ALA A 101 -9.62 -4.75 1.11
CA ALA A 101 -8.19 -4.97 1.23
C ALA A 101 -7.58 -5.62 -0.04
N LEU A 102 -8.36 -6.40 -0.79
CA LEU A 102 -7.96 -6.97 -2.09
C LEU A 102 -8.15 -6.00 -3.26
N ASP A 103 -9.17 -5.14 -3.20
CA ASP A 103 -9.46 -4.13 -4.24
C ASP A 103 -8.38 -3.03 -4.29
N GLY A 104 -7.65 -2.82 -3.20
CA GLY A 104 -6.54 -1.88 -3.11
C GLY A 104 -6.99 -0.40 -3.04
N PRO A 105 -6.05 0.55 -3.20
CA PRO A 105 -6.35 1.97 -3.16
C PRO A 105 -6.97 2.37 -4.50
N VAL A 106 -8.27 2.25 -4.62
CA VAL A 106 -8.98 2.68 -5.82
C VAL A 106 -9.20 4.18 -5.74
N ASP A 107 -8.61 4.92 -6.67
CA ASP A 107 -9.05 6.28 -6.97
C ASP A 107 -10.55 6.22 -7.23
N SER A 108 -11.35 6.92 -6.42
CA SER A 108 -12.81 6.77 -6.28
C SER A 108 -13.61 6.88 -7.60
N SER A 109 -12.96 7.24 -8.70
CA SER A 109 -13.49 7.34 -10.05
C SER A 109 -13.51 6.03 -10.84
N SER A 110 -13.01 4.88 -10.33
CA SER A 110 -12.86 3.71 -11.21
C SER A 110 -12.89 2.28 -10.62
N VAL A 111 -13.70 2.00 -9.60
CA VAL A 111 -13.93 0.61 -9.07
C VAL A 111 -14.19 -0.40 -10.19
N ALA A 112 -14.92 0.00 -11.24
CA ALA A 112 -15.21 -0.85 -12.40
C ALA A 112 -14.02 -1.03 -13.39
N ARG A 113 -13.09 -0.08 -13.48
CA ARG A 113 -11.92 -0.20 -14.39
C ARG A 113 -10.86 -1.11 -13.79
N HIS A 114 -10.63 -1.00 -12.49
CA HIS A 114 -9.64 -1.83 -11.80
C HIS A 114 -10.05 -3.31 -11.79
N TRP A 115 -11.34 -3.61 -11.63
CA TRP A 115 -11.85 -4.99 -11.59
C TRP A 115 -11.30 -5.90 -12.70
N LEU A 116 -11.32 -5.46 -13.96
CA LEU A 116 -10.88 -6.28 -15.09
C LEU A 116 -9.35 -6.48 -15.16
N SER A 117 -8.58 -5.67 -14.44
CA SER A 117 -7.12 -5.81 -14.34
C SER A 117 -6.68 -6.80 -13.25
N ILE A 118 -7.59 -7.15 -12.33
CA ILE A 118 -7.32 -8.13 -11.26
C ILE A 118 -7.35 -9.54 -11.86
N ASP A 119 -6.38 -10.37 -11.44
CA ASP A 119 -6.28 -11.74 -11.91
C ASP A 119 -7.56 -12.56 -11.57
N PRO A 120 -7.91 -13.58 -12.38
CA PRO A 120 -9.16 -14.32 -12.20
C PRO A 120 -9.32 -14.96 -10.82
N ASP A 121 -8.24 -15.43 -10.20
CA ASP A 121 -8.28 -16.14 -8.92
C ASP A 121 -8.56 -15.15 -7.77
N THR A 122 -7.90 -14.00 -7.78
CA THR A 122 -8.19 -12.91 -6.83
C THR A 122 -9.60 -12.39 -7.01
N ARG A 123 -10.10 -12.24 -8.25
CA ARG A 123 -11.51 -11.88 -8.51
C ARG A 123 -12.47 -12.92 -7.94
N GLN A 124 -12.18 -14.21 -8.09
CA GLN A 124 -13.00 -15.26 -7.52
C GLN A 124 -13.02 -15.17 -5.99
N LEU A 125 -11.87 -14.91 -5.37
CA LEU A 125 -11.74 -14.72 -3.92
C LEU A 125 -12.55 -13.51 -3.44
N MET A 126 -12.44 -12.37 -4.13
CA MET A 126 -13.22 -11.16 -3.83
C MET A 126 -14.73 -11.44 -3.89
N ARG A 127 -15.20 -12.11 -4.95
CA ARG A 127 -16.62 -12.52 -5.07
C ARG A 127 -17.06 -13.46 -3.96
N HIS A 128 -16.21 -14.40 -3.56
CA HIS A 128 -16.49 -15.31 -2.44
C HIS A 128 -16.74 -14.55 -1.14
N TYR A 129 -15.88 -13.56 -0.83
CA TYR A 129 -16.05 -12.74 0.37
C TYR A 129 -17.27 -11.80 0.29
N LEU A 130 -17.56 -11.23 -0.88
CA LEU A 130 -18.80 -10.47 -1.07
C LEU A 130 -20.05 -11.32 -0.87
N ARG A 131 -20.07 -12.57 -1.37
CA ARG A 131 -21.20 -13.49 -1.14
C ARG A 131 -21.34 -13.85 0.34
N LYS A 132 -20.24 -14.05 1.05
CA LYS A 132 -20.26 -14.25 2.51
C LYS A 132 -20.79 -13.03 3.25
N ALA A 133 -20.38 -11.81 2.86
CA ALA A 133 -20.89 -10.57 3.43
C ALA A 133 -22.40 -10.42 3.19
N ALA A 134 -22.86 -10.64 1.96
CA ALA A 134 -24.28 -10.60 1.62
C ALA A 134 -25.09 -11.64 2.42
N GLY A 135 -24.60 -12.88 2.51
CA GLY A 135 -25.22 -13.94 3.33
C GLY A 135 -25.21 -13.64 4.83
N ALA A 136 -24.31 -12.76 5.30
CA ALA A 136 -24.25 -12.28 6.67
C ALA A 136 -25.15 -11.05 6.95
N GLY A 137 -25.85 -10.54 5.93
CA GLY A 137 -26.78 -9.42 6.03
C GLY A 137 -26.22 -8.06 5.61
N ASP A 138 -25.04 -8.01 4.99
CA ASP A 138 -24.49 -6.75 4.48
C ASP A 138 -25.25 -6.26 3.23
N ALA A 139 -25.81 -5.05 3.30
CA ALA A 139 -26.63 -4.47 2.23
C ALA A 139 -25.81 -3.86 1.07
N THR A 140 -24.50 -3.68 1.26
CA THR A 140 -23.59 -3.09 0.27
C THR A 140 -23.05 -4.18 -0.66
N ALA A 141 -22.69 -5.33 -0.10
CA ALA A 141 -22.14 -6.47 -0.84
C ALA A 141 -22.95 -6.91 -2.09
N PRO A 142 -24.30 -7.07 -2.04
CA PRO A 142 -25.06 -7.44 -3.23
C PRO A 142 -25.04 -6.36 -4.32
N LYS A 143 -24.96 -5.08 -3.93
CA LYS A 143 -24.86 -3.96 -4.88
C LYS A 143 -23.51 -4.00 -5.61
N ILE A 144 -22.43 -4.27 -4.88
CA ILE A 144 -21.09 -4.44 -5.45
C ILE A 144 -21.09 -5.63 -6.43
N LEU A 145 -21.61 -6.79 -6.02
CA LEU A 145 -21.69 -7.97 -6.90
C LEU A 145 -22.40 -7.65 -8.22
N ALA A 146 -23.55 -6.98 -8.16
CA ALA A 146 -24.30 -6.60 -9.36
C ALA A 146 -23.52 -5.62 -10.27
N ALA A 147 -22.77 -4.68 -9.67
CA ALA A 147 -21.92 -3.75 -10.41
C ALA A 147 -20.76 -4.48 -11.11
N LEU A 148 -20.11 -5.43 -10.43
CA LEU A 148 -19.02 -6.24 -11.01
C LEU A 148 -19.51 -7.14 -12.15
N ASP A 149 -20.69 -7.75 -12.01
CA ASP A 149 -21.30 -8.58 -13.06
C ASP A 149 -21.67 -7.76 -14.30
N SER A 150 -22.20 -6.56 -14.08
CA SER A 150 -22.51 -5.64 -15.18
C SER A 150 -21.23 -5.22 -15.91
N ARG A 151 -20.14 -4.95 -15.17
CA ARG A 151 -18.85 -4.57 -15.75
C ARG A 151 -18.20 -5.69 -16.55
N GLU A 152 -18.27 -6.92 -16.06
CA GLU A 152 -17.71 -8.09 -16.76
C GLU A 152 -18.43 -8.34 -18.10
N LYS A 153 -19.75 -8.11 -18.15
CA LYS A 153 -20.52 -8.16 -19.41
C LYS A 153 -20.15 -7.05 -20.39
N LEU A 154 -19.83 -5.86 -19.88
CA LEU A 154 -19.41 -4.71 -20.70
C LEU A 154 -18.00 -4.86 -21.28
N GLY A 155 -17.15 -5.68 -20.68
CA GLY A 155 -15.75 -5.84 -21.08
C GLY A 155 -14.90 -4.59 -20.80
N PRO A 156 -13.63 -4.59 -21.24
CA PRO A 156 -12.76 -3.42 -21.13
C PRO A 156 -13.37 -2.24 -21.91
N ALA A 157 -13.23 -1.02 -21.37
CA ALA A 157 -13.68 0.16 -22.10
C ALA A 157 -12.81 0.32 -23.37
N PRO A 158 -13.39 0.72 -24.52
CA PRO A 158 -12.62 1.00 -25.72
C PRO A 158 -11.59 2.12 -25.42
N PRO A 159 -10.41 2.09 -26.06
CA PRO A 159 -9.30 3.00 -25.73
C PRO A 159 -9.58 4.49 -25.95
N ASP A 160 -10.67 4.87 -26.63
CA ASP A 160 -10.86 6.25 -27.11
C ASP A 160 -12.20 6.86 -26.65
N THR A 161 -12.26 7.29 -25.39
CA THR A 161 -13.17 8.38 -24.96
C THR A 161 -12.46 9.25 -23.93
N ALA A 162 -11.30 9.79 -24.30
CA ALA A 162 -10.68 10.92 -23.62
C ALA A 162 -10.63 12.07 -24.64
N ASN A 163 -11.67 12.90 -24.64
CA ASN A 163 -11.61 14.25 -25.22
C ASN A 163 -11.20 15.22 -24.12
#